data_AF-A2ENX6-F1
#
_entry.id   AF-A2ENX6-F1
#
_cell.length_a   1.000
_cell.length_b   1.000
_cell.length_c   1.000
_cell.angle_alpha   90.00
_cell.angle_beta   90.00
_cell.angle_gamma   90.00
#
_symmetry.space_group_name_H-M   'P 1'
#
loop_
_entity.id
_entity.type
_entity.pdbx_description
1 polymer ?
#
loop_
_entity_poly.entity_id
_entity_poly.type
_entity_poly.pdbx_seq_one_letter_code
_entity_poly.pdbx_strand_id
1 'polypeptide(L)'
;MIEEENGGPPSNAPFLVQMYNIKEPNYTPKQPDEFKREEKNNSELSNHSKGSQLDKRAPRNYQNLEPAKTRQRRRRRKQDFNPLEFMLDENSSKASKIATKLLFGGVIDEEVTPDIFTIVIKDLEHRRDVFMLKGAFPESLKASEAIDMAKQLQINAIKKQTQEYELADVNLRQGHMETDAAIFNHISRAEFNEIREKNKKIIERMRERHKRELEEHERKWKDDKMQRNYNHRSAKLQELYSLERRLHAVGRTEEANTIKKQAEQLEAIEYEASRQRFETDYRESRDLLLKKQADELDTYKKANEVRKQVFRNKYQNGKRTISNRRAMLKHQEEIAKDPDRVWRLRHRGERDTVVTGARREGVKNLPPISPILLPPLEEKKSSRKQ
;
A
#
# COMPACT_ATOMS: atom_id res chain seq x y z
N MET A 1 15.01 -30.36 -34.87
CA MET A 1 15.38 -30.97 -33.57
C MET A 1 15.66 -29.82 -32.63
N ILE A 2 14.66 -29.40 -31.88
CA ILE A 2 14.74 -28.34 -30.87
C ILE A 2 14.11 -29.01 -29.64
N GLU A 3 14.94 -29.25 -28.63
CA GLU A 3 14.54 -29.96 -27.41
C GLU A 3 13.70 -29.04 -26.53
N GLU A 4 12.50 -29.51 -26.20
CA GLU A 4 11.57 -28.89 -25.26
C GLU A 4 12.01 -29.24 -23.83
N GLU A 5 12.63 -28.29 -23.12
CA GLU A 5 12.83 -28.41 -21.67
C GLU A 5 11.53 -28.06 -20.92
N ASN A 6 10.80 -29.10 -20.54
CA ASN A 6 9.70 -29.07 -19.59
C ASN A 6 10.22 -28.89 -18.15
N GLY A 7 10.37 -27.64 -17.71
CA GLY A 7 10.62 -27.28 -16.31
C GLY A 7 9.33 -26.91 -15.58
N GLY A 8 8.68 -27.90 -14.94
CA GLY A 8 7.53 -27.68 -14.05
C GLY A 8 7.95 -26.98 -12.74
N PRO A 9 7.16 -26.04 -12.20
CA PRO A 9 7.50 -25.36 -10.95
C PRO A 9 7.20 -26.23 -9.73
N PRO A 10 8.04 -26.20 -8.67
CA PRO A 10 7.80 -26.95 -7.45
C PRO A 10 6.63 -26.34 -6.65
N SER A 11 5.59 -27.17 -6.50
CA SER A 11 4.46 -26.97 -5.59
C SER A 11 4.86 -27.37 -4.16
N ASN A 12 5.20 -26.40 -3.31
CA ASN A 12 4.71 -26.29 -1.92
C ASN A 12 5.52 -25.27 -1.12
N ALA A 13 4.91 -24.12 -0.83
CA ALA A 13 5.29 -23.27 0.30
C ALA A 13 4.00 -22.70 0.92
N PRO A 14 3.61 -23.13 2.13
CA PRO A 14 2.45 -22.58 2.82
C PRO A 14 2.93 -21.55 3.86
N PHE A 15 3.07 -20.27 3.52
CA PHE A 15 3.25 -19.24 4.57
C PHE A 15 2.76 -17.85 4.10
N LEU A 16 1.93 -17.23 4.95
CA LEU A 16 1.54 -15.81 4.98
C LEU A 16 0.50 -15.30 3.96
N VAL A 17 -0.73 -15.80 4.06
CA VAL A 17 -1.94 -15.01 3.70
C VAL A 17 -2.82 -14.86 4.94
N GLN A 18 -2.39 -14.00 5.87
CA GLN A 18 -3.26 -13.45 6.90
C GLN A 18 -2.94 -11.98 7.09
N MET A 19 -3.27 -11.15 6.11
CA MET A 19 -3.60 -9.75 6.32
C MET A 19 -4.53 -9.31 5.18
N TYR A 20 -5.54 -8.51 5.52
CA TYR A 20 -6.57 -7.94 4.63
C TYR A 20 -7.77 -8.85 4.35
N ASN A 21 -8.49 -9.17 5.43
CA ASN A 21 -9.93 -9.47 5.37
C ASN A 21 -10.69 -8.17 5.04
N ILE A 22 -10.57 -7.69 3.80
CA ILE A 22 -11.39 -6.60 3.28
C ILE A 22 -12.78 -7.20 3.10
N LYS A 23 -13.71 -6.88 4.01
CA LYS A 23 -15.13 -7.20 3.82
C LYS A 23 -15.54 -6.69 2.45
N GLU A 24 -15.79 -7.61 1.52
CA GLU A 24 -16.41 -7.27 0.24
C GLU A 24 -17.71 -6.54 0.57
N PRO A 25 -17.99 -5.37 -0.03
CA PRO A 25 -19.30 -4.77 0.11
C PRO A 25 -20.30 -5.74 -0.51
N ASN A 26 -21.10 -6.39 0.34
CA ASN A 26 -22.28 -7.13 -0.08
C ASN A 26 -23.20 -6.14 -0.80
N TYR A 27 -23.09 -6.10 -2.13
CA TYR A 27 -24.04 -5.39 -2.97
C TYR A 27 -25.30 -6.26 -3.03
N THR A 28 -26.19 -6.09 -2.06
CA THR A 28 -27.57 -6.48 -2.23
C THR A 28 -28.19 -5.51 -3.24
N PRO A 29 -28.72 -6.00 -4.38
CA PRO A 29 -29.49 -5.16 -5.27
C PRO A 29 -30.63 -4.55 -4.44
N LYS A 30 -30.64 -3.22 -4.31
CA LYS A 30 -31.83 -2.54 -3.78
C LYS A 30 -32.99 -2.95 -4.67
N GLN A 31 -33.97 -3.64 -4.10
CA GLN A 31 -35.24 -3.84 -4.78
C GLN A 31 -35.79 -2.45 -5.13
N PRO A 32 -36.34 -2.26 -6.33
CA PRO A 32 -36.96 -0.99 -6.68
C PRO A 32 -38.03 -0.67 -5.63
N ASP A 33 -37.93 0.50 -5.02
CA ASP A 33 -38.93 1.00 -4.09
C ASP A 33 -40.29 0.98 -4.78
N GLU A 34 -41.13 0.01 -4.39
CA GLU A 34 -42.54 0.05 -4.70
C GLU A 34 -43.09 1.33 -4.09
N PHE A 35 -43.53 2.23 -4.97
CA PHE A 35 -44.29 3.44 -4.66
C PHE A 35 -45.52 3.04 -3.82
N LYS A 36 -45.37 3.00 -2.50
CA LYS A 36 -46.51 3.01 -1.58
C LYS A 36 -47.10 4.41 -1.62
N ARG A 37 -48.25 4.51 -2.27
CA ARG A 37 -49.17 5.64 -2.11
C ARG A 37 -49.48 5.81 -0.62
N GLU A 38 -49.05 6.93 -0.07
CA GLU A 38 -49.47 7.37 1.26
C GLU A 38 -50.93 7.83 1.20
N GLU A 39 -51.81 6.99 1.74
CA GLU A 39 -53.07 7.48 2.31
C GLU A 39 -52.79 7.98 3.72
N LYS A 40 -53.24 9.22 3.94
CA LYS A 40 -53.22 9.93 5.21
C LYS A 40 -53.86 9.09 6.33
N ASN A 41 -53.30 9.15 7.54
CA ASN A 41 -54.10 9.47 8.72
C ASN A 41 -53.27 9.93 9.92
N ASN A 42 -53.79 10.99 10.54
CA ASN A 42 -53.34 11.63 11.78
C ASN A 42 -53.44 10.70 13.00
N SER A 43 -52.47 10.81 13.92
CA SER A 43 -52.66 10.91 15.38
C SER A 43 -51.27 10.95 16.04
N GLU A 44 -50.87 12.12 16.54
CA GLU A 44 -50.89 12.50 17.95
C GLU A 44 -49.67 12.00 18.77
N LEU A 45 -48.90 13.00 19.22
CA LEU A 45 -48.35 13.17 20.57
C LEU A 45 -47.53 12.01 21.18
N SER A 46 -46.22 12.26 21.35
CA SER A 46 -45.62 12.21 22.69
C SER A 46 -44.20 12.78 22.69
N ASN A 47 -44.03 13.88 23.43
CA ASN A 47 -42.75 14.39 23.91
C ASN A 47 -42.12 13.37 24.87
N HIS A 48 -40.83 13.05 24.71
CA HIS A 48 -39.98 12.77 25.87
C HIS A 48 -38.54 13.28 25.66
N SER A 49 -38.12 14.00 26.68
CA SER A 49 -36.85 14.70 26.86
C SER A 49 -35.88 13.84 27.67
N LYS A 50 -34.59 14.20 27.61
CA LYS A 50 -33.46 13.74 28.46
C LYS A 50 -32.95 12.34 28.08
N GLY A 51 -31.65 12.07 28.06
CA GLY A 51 -30.48 12.84 28.43
C GLY A 51 -29.25 11.93 28.54
N SER A 52 -28.07 12.55 28.48
CA SER A 52 -26.82 12.15 29.13
C SER A 52 -26.08 10.86 28.73
N GLN A 53 -24.77 11.04 28.57
CA GLN A 53 -23.72 10.25 29.24
C GLN A 53 -23.50 8.78 28.81
N LEU A 54 -22.38 8.50 28.14
CA LEU A 54 -21.13 8.08 28.80
C LEU A 54 -20.11 7.56 27.78
N ASP A 55 -18.96 8.22 27.80
CA ASP A 55 -17.67 7.68 27.38
C ASP A 55 -17.41 6.31 28.02
N LYS A 56 -17.09 5.31 27.19
CA LYS A 56 -16.43 4.08 27.64
C LYS A 56 -15.11 3.94 26.90
N ARG A 57 -14.09 4.63 27.41
CA ARG A 57 -12.69 4.34 27.10
C ARG A 57 -12.30 3.02 27.78
N ALA A 58 -11.76 2.10 26.99
CA ALA A 58 -11.22 0.83 27.46
C ALA A 58 -10.03 1.05 28.42
N PRO A 59 -9.88 0.21 29.46
CA PRO A 59 -8.73 0.28 30.36
C PRO A 59 -7.46 -0.25 29.66
N ARG A 60 -6.39 0.55 29.69
CA ARG A 60 -5.02 0.12 29.37
C ARG A 60 -4.53 -0.79 30.50
N ASN A 61 -4.33 -2.05 30.15
CA ASN A 61 -3.76 -3.10 30.98
C ASN A 61 -2.28 -2.76 31.26
N TYR A 62 -1.99 -2.25 32.47
CA TYR A 62 -0.62 -2.13 33.00
C TYR A 62 -0.27 -3.45 33.68
N GLN A 63 0.34 -4.37 32.94
CA GLN A 63 1.00 -5.53 33.55
C GLN A 63 2.45 -5.18 33.88
N ASN A 64 2.71 -5.13 35.18
CA ASN A 64 3.91 -5.63 35.87
C ASN A 64 5.28 -5.17 35.34
N LEU A 65 5.77 -4.07 35.92
CA LEU A 65 7.18 -3.76 36.01
C LEU A 65 7.81 -4.63 37.11
N GLU A 66 8.65 -5.58 36.72
CA GLU A 66 9.57 -6.24 37.65
C GLU A 66 10.65 -5.26 38.14
N PRO A 67 11.11 -5.40 39.40
CA PRO A 67 12.14 -4.52 39.97
C PRO A 67 13.51 -4.79 39.35
N ALA A 68 14.21 -3.68 39.06
CA ALA A 68 15.56 -3.65 38.51
C ALA A 68 16.54 -4.47 39.37
N LYS A 69 17.06 -5.57 38.79
CA LYS A 69 18.12 -6.38 39.39
C LYS A 69 19.41 -5.58 39.48
N THR A 70 19.92 -5.52 40.71
CA THR A 70 21.15 -4.89 41.16
C THR A 70 22.34 -5.29 40.29
N ARG A 71 22.95 -4.28 39.63
CA ARG A 71 24.10 -4.42 38.74
C ARG A 71 25.34 -4.77 39.57
N GLN A 72 25.62 -6.07 39.76
CA GLN A 72 26.85 -6.54 40.36
C GLN A 72 28.04 -6.07 39.50
N ARG A 73 28.87 -5.19 40.07
CA ARG A 73 30.17 -4.80 39.52
C ARG A 73 31.07 -6.03 39.46
N ARG A 74 31.07 -6.73 38.32
CA ARG A 74 32.13 -7.68 37.96
C ARG A 74 33.45 -6.92 37.92
N ARG A 75 34.24 -7.05 38.98
CA ARG A 75 35.67 -6.72 38.96
C ARG A 75 36.30 -7.58 37.87
N ARG A 76 36.67 -6.97 36.75
CA ARG A 76 37.49 -7.61 35.72
C ARG A 76 38.84 -7.93 36.41
N ARG A 77 39.04 -9.20 36.78
CA ARG A 77 40.37 -9.71 37.08
C ARG A 77 41.22 -9.43 35.85
N LYS A 78 42.31 -8.68 36.01
CA LYS A 78 43.35 -8.59 34.99
C LYS A 78 43.87 -10.01 34.83
N GLN A 79 43.64 -10.62 33.66
CA GLN A 79 44.36 -11.84 33.30
C GLN A 79 45.82 -11.44 33.19
N ASP A 80 46.66 -12.04 34.02
CA ASP A 80 48.10 -11.88 33.92
C ASP A 80 48.53 -12.47 32.59
N PHE A 81 49.10 -11.62 31.74
CA PHE A 81 49.53 -11.97 30.39
C PHE A 81 50.70 -12.95 30.50
N ASN A 82 50.53 -14.17 29.98
CA ASN A 82 51.60 -15.16 29.96
C ASN A 82 52.45 -14.97 28.70
N PRO A 83 53.71 -14.49 28.79
CA PRO A 83 54.53 -14.14 27.63
C PRO A 83 54.90 -15.33 26.74
N LEU A 84 54.79 -16.56 27.24
CA LEU A 84 55.11 -17.76 26.49
C LEU A 84 54.05 -18.13 25.44
N GLU A 85 52.77 -17.85 25.72
CA GLU A 85 51.66 -18.14 24.81
C GLU A 85 51.71 -17.27 23.54
N PHE A 86 52.36 -16.12 23.66
CA PHE A 86 52.62 -15.17 22.58
C PHE A 86 53.68 -15.63 21.56
N MET A 87 54.60 -16.52 21.97
CA MET A 87 55.72 -16.96 21.11
C MET A 87 55.39 -18.17 20.22
N LEU A 88 54.27 -18.86 20.46
CA LEU A 88 53.90 -20.09 19.75
C LEU A 88 52.98 -19.86 18.55
N ASP A 89 52.50 -18.64 18.34
CA ASP A 89 51.60 -18.33 17.22
C ASP A 89 52.40 -18.25 15.90
N GLU A 90 51.91 -18.84 14.82
CA GLU A 90 52.56 -18.81 13.49
C GLU A 90 52.75 -17.36 12.99
N ASN A 91 51.90 -16.46 13.50
CA ASN A 91 51.96 -15.01 13.26
C ASN A 91 53.15 -14.33 13.93
N SER A 92 53.77 -14.95 14.95
CA SER A 92 54.90 -14.37 15.71
C SER A 92 56.14 -14.19 14.84
N SER A 93 56.44 -15.16 13.96
CA SER A 93 57.57 -15.05 13.01
C SER A 93 57.38 -13.91 12.01
N LYS A 94 56.16 -13.75 11.49
CA LYS A 94 55.80 -12.64 10.60
C LYS A 94 55.85 -11.31 11.34
N ALA A 95 55.29 -11.24 12.54
CA ALA A 95 55.31 -10.05 13.39
C ALA A 95 56.74 -9.61 13.70
N SER A 96 57.64 -10.52 14.06
CA SER A 96 59.05 -10.19 14.34
C SER A 96 59.79 -9.64 13.11
N LYS A 97 59.51 -10.19 11.91
CA LYS A 97 60.04 -9.64 10.64
C LYS A 97 59.55 -8.22 10.38
N ILE A 98 58.25 -7.98 10.56
CA ILE A 98 57.63 -6.66 10.38
C ILE A 98 58.16 -5.66 11.42
N ALA A 99 58.28 -6.07 12.69
CA ALA A 99 58.86 -5.26 13.76
C ALA A 99 60.29 -4.84 13.42
N THR A 100 61.09 -5.77 12.91
CA THR A 100 62.46 -5.50 12.49
C THR A 100 62.50 -4.54 11.29
N LYS A 101 61.65 -4.73 10.27
CA LYS A 101 61.52 -3.81 9.14
C LYS A 101 61.15 -2.39 9.60
N LEU A 102 60.17 -2.24 10.50
CA LEU A 102 59.77 -0.93 11.05
C LEU A 102 60.88 -0.25 11.83
N LEU A 103 61.65 -1.00 12.62
CA LEU A 103 62.76 -0.46 13.41
C LEU A 103 63.88 0.12 12.53
N PHE A 104 64.04 -0.39 11.32
CA PHE A 104 64.96 0.13 10.31
C PHE A 104 64.32 1.16 9.35
N GLY A 105 63.06 1.56 9.57
CA GLY A 105 62.35 2.51 8.72
C GLY A 105 61.94 1.94 7.34
N GLY A 106 61.84 0.61 7.21
CA GLY A 106 61.38 -0.05 6.00
C GLY A 106 59.87 0.12 5.78
N VAL A 107 59.46 0.21 4.51
CA VAL A 107 58.06 0.23 4.10
C VAL A 107 57.48 -1.18 4.21
N ILE A 108 56.23 -1.30 4.68
CA ILE A 108 55.49 -2.56 4.73
C ILE A 108 54.54 -2.62 3.54
N ASP A 109 54.82 -3.49 2.59
CA ASP A 109 54.00 -3.68 1.37
C ASP A 109 52.92 -4.77 1.53
N GLU A 110 53.03 -5.61 2.57
CA GLU A 110 52.13 -6.74 2.79
C GLU A 110 50.80 -6.29 3.42
N GLU A 111 49.67 -6.85 2.95
CA GLU A 111 48.36 -6.67 3.60
C GLU A 111 48.35 -7.43 4.93
N VAL A 112 48.71 -6.72 6.00
CA VAL A 112 48.82 -7.28 7.34
C VAL A 112 47.50 -7.10 8.11
N THR A 113 47.03 -8.15 8.77
CA THR A 113 45.82 -8.09 9.60
C THR A 113 46.07 -7.25 10.87
N PRO A 114 45.04 -6.56 11.40
CA PRO A 114 45.19 -5.76 12.62
C PRO A 114 45.71 -6.52 13.85
N ASP A 115 45.44 -7.82 13.91
CA ASP A 115 45.88 -8.69 14.99
C ASP A 115 47.41 -8.85 14.99
N ILE A 116 48.03 -9.01 13.81
CA ILE A 116 49.49 -9.10 13.67
C ILE A 116 50.14 -7.80 14.14
N PHE A 117 49.57 -6.63 13.85
CA PHE A 117 50.11 -5.37 14.37
C PHE A 117 50.05 -5.26 15.89
N THR A 118 49.05 -5.86 16.54
CA THR A 118 49.02 -5.94 18.03
C THR A 118 50.22 -6.71 18.56
N ILE A 119 50.61 -7.78 17.86
CA ILE A 119 51.79 -8.60 18.20
C ILE A 119 53.07 -7.80 17.93
N VAL A 120 53.17 -7.14 16.78
CA VAL A 120 54.31 -6.26 16.43
C VAL A 120 54.53 -5.17 17.48
N ILE A 121 53.47 -4.50 17.92
CA ILE A 121 53.56 -3.43 18.93
C ILE A 121 54.12 -3.97 20.25
N LYS A 122 53.64 -5.12 20.72
CA LYS A 122 54.13 -5.75 21.96
C LYS A 122 55.60 -6.19 21.85
N ASP A 123 56.02 -6.72 20.70
CA ASP A 123 57.43 -7.08 20.45
C ASP A 123 58.32 -5.83 20.46
N LEU A 124 57.90 -4.75 19.79
CA LEU A 124 58.64 -3.48 19.80
C LEU A 124 58.68 -2.83 21.20
N GLU A 125 57.60 -2.89 21.97
CA GLU A 125 57.57 -2.45 23.37
C GLU A 125 58.59 -3.21 24.22
N HIS A 126 58.64 -4.55 24.06
CA HIS A 126 59.64 -5.37 24.74
C HIS A 126 61.08 -5.00 24.32
N ARG A 127 61.35 -4.83 23.02
CA ARG A 127 62.67 -4.40 22.52
C ARG A 127 63.08 -3.03 23.06
N ARG A 128 62.15 -2.07 23.10
CA ARG A 128 62.37 -0.74 23.70
C ARG A 128 62.78 -0.85 25.15
N ASP A 129 62.05 -1.63 25.94
CA ASP A 129 62.34 -1.80 27.37
C ASP A 129 63.72 -2.46 27.60
N VAL A 130 64.11 -3.40 26.74
CA VAL A 130 65.46 -3.99 26.75
C VAL A 130 66.56 -2.96 26.41
N PHE A 131 66.34 -2.08 25.42
CA PHE A 131 67.30 -1.00 25.10
C PHE A 131 67.44 0.00 26.24
N MET A 132 66.34 0.36 26.92
CA MET A 132 66.35 1.21 28.10
C MET A 132 67.18 0.60 29.24
N LEU A 133 66.99 -0.69 29.53
CA LEU A 133 67.75 -1.40 30.57
C LEU A 133 69.25 -1.47 30.27
N LYS A 134 69.62 -1.52 28.98
CA LYS A 134 71.02 -1.53 28.52
C LYS A 134 71.66 -0.13 28.44
N GLY A 135 70.91 0.94 28.65
CA GLY A 135 71.38 2.32 28.49
C GLY A 135 71.52 2.80 27.03
N ALA A 136 70.98 2.05 26.07
CA ALA A 136 71.00 2.36 24.64
C ALA A 136 69.81 3.27 24.27
N PHE A 137 69.88 4.54 24.71
CA PHE A 137 68.78 5.49 24.55
C PHE A 137 68.43 5.84 23.08
N PRO A 138 69.38 6.03 22.16
CA PRO A 138 69.06 6.32 20.76
C PRO A 138 68.22 5.23 20.10
N GLU A 139 68.53 3.96 20.38
CA GLU A 139 67.81 2.79 19.87
C GLU A 139 66.41 2.67 20.50
N SER A 140 66.28 3.02 21.78
CA SER A 140 64.99 3.08 22.47
C SER A 140 64.06 4.13 21.85
N LEU A 141 64.59 5.31 21.48
CA LEU A 141 63.82 6.34 20.77
C LEU A 141 63.33 5.84 19.40
N LYS A 142 64.20 5.20 18.62
CA LYS A 142 63.82 4.58 17.33
C LYS A 142 62.73 3.51 17.52
N ALA A 143 62.83 2.70 18.56
CA ALA A 143 61.80 1.72 18.89
C ALA A 143 60.46 2.40 19.26
N SER A 144 60.50 3.53 19.97
CA SER A 144 59.30 4.33 20.26
C SER A 144 58.65 4.90 18.99
N GLU A 145 59.45 5.47 18.08
CA GLU A 145 58.96 5.95 16.78
C GLU A 145 58.34 4.82 15.96
N ALA A 146 58.98 3.64 15.95
CA ALA A 146 58.46 2.45 15.29
C ALA A 146 57.14 1.96 15.91
N ILE A 147 56.97 2.05 17.23
CA ILE A 147 55.71 1.73 17.92
C ILE A 147 54.60 2.68 17.47
N ASP A 148 54.87 3.98 17.39
CA ASP A 148 53.86 4.96 16.98
C ASP A 148 53.47 4.77 15.50
N MET A 149 54.44 4.48 14.62
CA MET A 149 54.17 4.07 13.24
C MET A 149 53.35 2.78 13.18
N ALA A 150 53.70 1.76 13.95
CA ALA A 150 52.95 0.50 14.00
C ALA A 150 51.50 0.71 14.47
N LYS A 151 51.27 1.57 15.46
CA LYS A 151 49.91 1.95 15.92
C LYS A 151 49.12 2.66 14.84
N GLN A 152 49.74 3.58 14.09
CA GLN A 152 49.07 4.26 12.98
C GLN A 152 48.69 3.27 11.87
N LEU A 153 49.60 2.37 11.50
CA LEU A 153 49.36 1.32 10.52
C LEU A 153 48.27 0.35 10.99
N GLN A 154 48.27 -0.03 12.28
CA GLN A 154 47.21 -0.83 12.88
C GLN A 154 45.86 -0.14 12.73
N ILE A 155 45.76 1.14 13.11
CA ILE A 155 44.52 1.91 12.97
C ILE A 155 44.06 1.92 11.50
N ASN A 156 44.96 2.15 10.56
CA ASN A 156 44.64 2.15 9.13
C ASN A 156 44.17 0.77 8.64
N ALA A 157 44.79 -0.32 9.12
CA ALA A 157 44.36 -1.68 8.81
C ALA A 157 42.95 -1.96 9.37
N ILE A 158 42.66 -1.56 10.60
CA ILE A 158 41.31 -1.71 11.19
C ILE A 158 40.29 -0.89 10.41
N LYS A 159 40.63 0.34 10.00
CA LYS A 159 39.76 1.18 9.18
C LYS A 159 39.41 0.49 7.85
N LYS A 160 40.40 -0.06 7.15
CA LYS A 160 40.20 -0.80 5.89
C LYS A 160 39.35 -2.05 6.10
N GLN A 161 39.64 -2.86 7.12
CA GLN A 161 38.84 -4.04 7.43
C GLN A 161 37.38 -3.68 7.76
N THR A 162 37.18 -2.62 8.54
CA THR A 162 35.83 -2.11 8.86
C THR A 162 35.10 -1.64 7.60
N GLN A 163 35.81 -0.96 6.70
CA GLN A 163 35.29 -0.50 5.42
C GLN A 163 34.79 -1.68 4.56
N GLU A 164 35.60 -2.73 4.42
CA GLU A 164 35.26 -3.93 3.66
C GLU A 164 34.00 -4.63 4.21
N TYR A 165 33.89 -4.75 5.54
CA TYR A 165 32.70 -5.32 6.17
C TYR A 165 31.44 -4.48 5.91
N GLU A 166 31.53 -3.14 5.99
CA GLU A 166 30.39 -2.26 5.71
C GLU A 166 29.98 -2.34 4.23
N LEU A 167 30.94 -2.36 3.30
CA LEU A 167 30.66 -2.53 1.88
C LEU A 167 29.98 -3.87 1.61
N ALA A 168 30.44 -4.96 2.22
CA ALA A 168 29.82 -6.27 2.09
C ALA A 168 28.38 -6.30 2.63
N ASP A 169 28.12 -5.70 3.80
CA ASP A 169 26.76 -5.58 4.38
C ASP A 169 25.84 -4.72 3.50
N VAL A 170 26.33 -3.58 3.00
CA VAL A 170 25.57 -2.72 2.07
C VAL A 170 25.24 -3.50 0.79
N ASN A 171 26.20 -4.21 0.20
CA ASN A 171 25.99 -5.01 -1.01
C ASN A 171 24.96 -6.12 -0.80
N LEU A 172 25.02 -6.82 0.34
CA LEU A 172 24.03 -7.84 0.70
C LEU A 172 22.62 -7.23 0.80
N ARG A 173 22.48 -6.08 1.46
CA ARG A 173 21.21 -5.36 1.57
C ARG A 173 20.70 -4.85 0.22
N GLN A 174 21.60 -4.40 -0.67
CA GLN A 174 21.24 -4.03 -2.03
C GLN A 174 20.67 -5.24 -2.79
N GLY A 175 21.31 -6.41 -2.70
CA GLY A 175 20.81 -7.64 -3.30
C GLY A 175 19.41 -8.03 -2.80
N HIS A 176 19.18 -7.99 -1.48
CA HIS A 176 17.85 -8.21 -0.91
C HIS A 176 16.81 -7.19 -1.38
N MET A 177 17.19 -5.92 -1.49
CA MET A 177 16.29 -4.88 -1.97
C MET A 177 15.91 -5.08 -3.44
N GLU A 178 16.81 -5.60 -4.28
CA GLU A 178 16.51 -5.94 -5.67
C GLU A 178 15.54 -7.12 -5.77
N THR A 179 15.72 -8.15 -4.95
CA THR A 179 14.75 -9.26 -4.86
C THR A 179 13.39 -8.79 -4.38
N ASP A 180 13.33 -7.93 -3.36
CA ASP A 180 12.08 -7.33 -2.87
C ASP A 180 11.37 -6.51 -3.95
N ALA A 181 12.13 -5.75 -4.74
CA ALA A 181 11.59 -4.96 -5.84
C ALA A 181 11.01 -5.85 -6.95
N ALA A 182 11.67 -6.95 -7.28
CA ALA A 182 11.18 -7.93 -8.25
C ALA A 182 9.87 -8.58 -7.76
N ILE A 183 9.85 -9.04 -6.50
CA ILE A 183 8.66 -9.63 -5.85
C ILE A 183 7.51 -8.63 -5.85
N PHE A 184 7.76 -7.38 -5.43
CA PHE A 184 6.75 -6.32 -5.43
C PHE A 184 6.13 -6.09 -6.81
N ASN A 185 6.95 -6.04 -7.86
CA ASN A 185 6.47 -5.86 -9.22
C ASN A 185 5.66 -7.06 -9.71
N HIS A 186 6.09 -8.29 -9.39
CA HIS A 186 5.36 -9.50 -9.74
C HIS A 186 3.97 -9.55 -9.08
N ILE A 187 3.91 -9.31 -7.76
CA ILE A 187 2.66 -9.26 -6.99
C ILE A 187 1.74 -8.16 -7.54
N SER A 188 2.28 -6.96 -7.78
CA SER A 188 1.50 -5.85 -8.34
C SER A 188 0.93 -6.18 -9.72
N ARG A 189 1.70 -6.85 -10.58
CA ARG A 189 1.24 -7.28 -11.90
C ARG A 189 0.12 -8.33 -11.80
N ALA A 190 0.25 -9.28 -10.88
CA ALA A 190 -0.77 -10.28 -10.62
C ALA A 190 -2.08 -9.63 -10.12
N GLU A 191 -2.01 -8.75 -9.09
CA GLU A 191 -3.17 -8.01 -8.57
C GLU A 191 -3.86 -7.19 -9.68
N PHE A 192 -3.09 -6.55 -10.56
CA PHE A 192 -3.63 -5.77 -11.68
C PHE A 192 -4.39 -6.64 -12.69
N ASN A 193 -3.82 -7.78 -13.06
CA ASN A 193 -4.45 -8.73 -13.97
C ASN A 193 -5.74 -9.30 -13.38
N GLU A 194 -5.74 -9.62 -12.09
CA GLU A 194 -6.91 -10.11 -11.37
C GLU A 194 -8.06 -9.08 -11.41
N ILE A 195 -7.76 -7.81 -11.12
CA ILE A 195 -8.74 -6.71 -11.22
C ILE A 195 -9.29 -6.62 -12.64
N ARG A 196 -8.42 -6.74 -13.67
CA ARG A 196 -8.82 -6.67 -15.07
C ARG A 196 -9.78 -7.81 -15.45
N GLU A 197 -9.47 -9.04 -15.05
CA GLU A 197 -10.30 -10.22 -15.33
C GLU A 197 -11.64 -10.17 -14.59
N LYS A 198 -11.64 -9.83 -13.29
CA LYS A 198 -12.86 -9.65 -12.51
C LYS A 198 -13.79 -8.63 -13.15
N ASN A 199 -13.23 -7.50 -13.60
CA ASN A 199 -13.99 -6.46 -14.29
C ASN A 199 -14.56 -6.94 -15.63
N LYS A 200 -13.78 -7.69 -16.42
CA LYS A 200 -14.25 -8.26 -17.68
C LYS A 200 -15.46 -9.18 -17.46
N LYS A 201 -15.36 -10.10 -16.50
CA LYS A 201 -16.46 -11.02 -16.13
C LYS A 201 -17.70 -10.28 -15.65
N ILE A 202 -17.55 -9.20 -14.89
CA ILE A 202 -18.70 -8.39 -14.44
C ILE A 202 -19.38 -7.70 -15.64
N ILE A 203 -18.60 -7.11 -16.55
CA ILE A 203 -19.15 -6.46 -17.74
C ILE A 203 -19.88 -7.46 -18.65
N GLU A 204 -19.32 -8.66 -18.83
CA GLU A 204 -19.96 -9.73 -19.60
C GLU A 204 -21.30 -10.14 -18.97
N ARG A 205 -21.33 -10.38 -17.65
CA ARG A 205 -22.58 -10.67 -16.93
C ARG A 205 -23.62 -9.55 -17.04
N MET A 206 -23.20 -8.29 -16.96
CA MET A 206 -24.12 -7.15 -17.16
C MET A 206 -24.71 -7.15 -18.57
N ARG A 207 -23.88 -7.36 -19.60
CA ARG A 207 -24.32 -7.43 -21.00
C ARG A 207 -25.31 -8.57 -21.25
N GLU A 208 -25.03 -9.76 -20.70
CA GLU A 208 -25.95 -10.89 -20.79
C GLU A 208 -27.29 -10.58 -20.13
N ARG A 209 -27.27 -9.96 -18.94
CA ARG A 209 -28.49 -9.56 -18.23
C ARG A 209 -29.27 -8.51 -19.04
N HIS A 210 -28.59 -7.48 -19.57
CA HIS A 210 -29.20 -6.45 -20.42
C HIS A 210 -29.84 -7.04 -21.68
N LYS A 211 -29.22 -8.06 -22.29
CA LYS A 211 -29.78 -8.78 -23.43
C LYS A 211 -31.07 -9.53 -23.05
N ARG A 212 -31.08 -10.24 -21.93
CA ARG A 212 -32.29 -10.93 -21.43
C ARG A 212 -33.42 -9.95 -21.12
N GLU A 213 -33.10 -8.82 -20.48
CA GLU A 213 -34.09 -7.76 -20.20
C GLU A 213 -34.73 -7.21 -21.49
N LEU A 214 -33.95 -7.06 -22.57
CA LEU A 214 -34.47 -6.66 -23.89
C LEU A 214 -35.36 -7.73 -24.51
N GLU A 215 -34.95 -9.00 -24.48
CA GLU A 215 -35.76 -10.12 -24.98
C GLU A 215 -37.08 -10.26 -24.21
N GLU A 216 -37.05 -10.10 -22.89
CA GLU A 216 -38.24 -10.13 -22.03
C GLU A 216 -39.16 -8.93 -22.29
N HIS A 217 -38.58 -7.74 -22.51
CA HIS A 217 -39.33 -6.55 -22.90
C HIS A 217 -40.05 -6.77 -24.24
N GLU A 218 -39.33 -7.25 -25.26
CA GLU A 218 -39.91 -7.58 -26.56
C GLU A 218 -41.01 -8.65 -26.44
N ARG A 219 -40.78 -9.71 -25.66
CA ARG A 219 -41.78 -10.75 -25.42
C ARG A 219 -43.03 -10.18 -24.76
N LYS A 220 -42.88 -9.30 -23.76
CA LYS A 220 -44.01 -8.65 -23.07
C LYS A 220 -44.83 -7.78 -24.00
N TRP A 221 -44.19 -7.03 -24.91
CA TRP A 221 -44.89 -6.18 -25.87
C TRP A 221 -45.52 -6.97 -27.03
N LYS A 222 -44.96 -8.13 -27.37
CA LYS A 222 -45.58 -9.07 -28.34
C LYS A 222 -46.76 -9.84 -27.76
N ASP A 223 -46.89 -9.93 -26.43
CA ASP A 223 -47.95 -10.66 -25.75
C ASP A 223 -49.34 -10.09 -26.08
N ASP A 224 -50.31 -10.97 -26.33
CA ASP A 224 -51.70 -10.65 -26.67
C ASP A 224 -52.33 -9.74 -25.62
N LYS A 225 -51.99 -9.95 -24.35
CA LYS A 225 -52.52 -9.15 -23.24
C LYS A 225 -52.14 -7.68 -23.38
N MET A 226 -50.90 -7.39 -23.77
CA MET A 226 -50.48 -6.00 -23.99
C MET A 226 -51.16 -5.43 -25.23
N GLN A 227 -51.25 -6.19 -26.34
CA GLN A 227 -51.94 -5.72 -27.56
C GLN A 227 -53.42 -5.41 -27.30
N ARG A 228 -54.12 -6.23 -26.51
CA ARG A 228 -55.54 -6.01 -26.15
C ARG A 228 -55.78 -4.69 -25.44
N ASN A 229 -54.84 -4.22 -24.62
CA ASN A 229 -54.98 -2.94 -23.92
C ASN A 229 -55.03 -1.74 -24.88
N TYR A 230 -54.46 -1.88 -26.08
CA TYR A 230 -54.47 -0.84 -27.11
C TYR A 230 -55.62 -1.03 -28.10
N ASN A 231 -56.07 -2.26 -28.33
CA ASN A 231 -57.16 -2.59 -29.27
C ASN A 231 -58.58 -2.37 -28.70
N HIS A 232 -58.79 -1.41 -27.80
CA HIS A 232 -60.10 -1.11 -27.26
C HIS A 232 -60.93 -0.22 -28.21
N ARG A 233 -62.08 -0.75 -28.64
CA ARG A 233 -63.08 -0.01 -29.44
C ARG A 233 -63.63 1.17 -28.64
N SER A 234 -63.74 2.35 -29.25
CA SER A 234 -64.38 3.47 -28.58
C SER A 234 -65.87 3.21 -28.29
N ALA A 235 -66.42 3.94 -27.33
CA ALA A 235 -67.86 3.88 -27.03
C ALA A 235 -68.70 4.21 -28.27
N LYS A 236 -68.27 5.17 -29.09
CA LYS A 236 -68.95 5.56 -30.34
C LYS A 236 -68.96 4.42 -31.36
N LEU A 237 -67.84 3.71 -31.53
CA LEU A 237 -67.78 2.54 -32.41
C LEU A 237 -68.71 1.42 -31.90
N GLN A 238 -68.74 1.18 -30.59
CA GLN A 238 -69.65 0.22 -29.97
C GLN A 238 -71.13 0.60 -30.16
N GLU A 239 -71.47 1.89 -30.06
CA GLU A 239 -72.80 2.43 -30.32
C GLU A 239 -73.23 2.21 -31.78
N LEU A 240 -72.35 2.50 -32.75
CA LEU A 240 -72.63 2.28 -34.18
C LEU A 240 -72.91 0.81 -34.48
N TYR A 241 -72.11 -0.13 -33.94
CA TYR A 241 -72.38 -1.56 -34.09
C TYR A 241 -73.63 -2.04 -33.36
N SER A 242 -74.01 -1.39 -32.26
CA SER A 242 -75.27 -1.68 -31.56
C SER A 242 -76.46 -1.20 -32.40
N LEU A 243 -76.36 0.00 -32.98
CA LEU A 243 -77.38 0.59 -33.83
C LEU A 243 -77.55 -0.20 -35.14
N GLU A 244 -76.44 -0.59 -35.79
CA GLU A 244 -76.43 -1.47 -36.96
C GLU A 244 -77.20 -2.77 -36.67
N ARG A 245 -76.88 -3.45 -35.56
CA ARG A 245 -77.55 -4.69 -35.16
C ARG A 245 -79.06 -4.49 -34.92
N ARG A 246 -79.45 -3.37 -34.31
CA ARG A 246 -80.87 -3.04 -34.09
C ARG A 246 -81.60 -2.78 -35.40
N LEU A 247 -81.02 -2.00 -36.32
CA LEU A 247 -81.64 -1.70 -37.62
C LEU A 247 -81.76 -2.94 -38.50
N HIS A 248 -80.76 -3.82 -38.46
CA HIS A 248 -80.82 -5.11 -39.14
C HIS A 248 -81.94 -6.00 -38.58
N ALA A 249 -82.15 -6.02 -37.27
CA ALA A 249 -83.24 -6.78 -36.64
C ALA A 249 -84.64 -6.25 -37.02
N VAL A 250 -84.78 -4.95 -37.29
CA VAL A 250 -86.05 -4.30 -37.69
C VAL A 250 -86.30 -4.42 -39.21
N GLY A 251 -85.32 -4.89 -40.00
CA GLY A 251 -85.45 -5.06 -41.46
C GLY A 251 -85.12 -3.82 -42.29
N ARG A 252 -84.54 -2.76 -41.69
CA ARG A 252 -84.12 -1.54 -42.40
C ARG A 252 -82.69 -1.68 -42.92
N THR A 253 -82.53 -2.44 -43.99
CA THR A 253 -81.22 -2.84 -44.52
C THR A 253 -80.41 -1.69 -45.12
N GLU A 254 -81.05 -0.71 -45.74
CA GLU A 254 -80.36 0.46 -46.34
C GLU A 254 -79.70 1.35 -45.27
N GLU A 255 -80.44 1.70 -44.22
CA GLU A 255 -79.93 2.48 -43.08
C GLU A 255 -78.83 1.71 -42.32
N ALA A 256 -78.99 0.39 -42.16
CA ALA A 256 -77.97 -0.45 -41.56
C ALA A 256 -76.66 -0.41 -42.39
N ASN A 257 -76.75 -0.44 -43.72
CA ASN A 257 -75.58 -0.37 -44.60
C ASN A 257 -74.85 0.98 -44.52
N THR A 258 -75.55 2.10 -44.34
CA THR A 258 -74.90 3.41 -44.20
C THR A 258 -74.17 3.52 -42.86
N ILE A 259 -74.78 3.04 -41.77
CA ILE A 259 -74.16 2.99 -40.44
C ILE A 259 -72.98 2.04 -40.41
N LYS A 260 -73.07 0.88 -41.09
CA LYS A 260 -71.96 -0.05 -41.24
C LYS A 260 -70.74 0.61 -41.90
N LYS A 261 -70.93 1.33 -43.01
CA LYS A 261 -69.85 2.08 -43.67
C LYS A 261 -69.20 3.11 -42.75
N GLN A 262 -70.02 3.82 -41.96
CA GLN A 262 -69.51 4.77 -40.97
C GLN A 262 -68.73 4.06 -39.85
N ALA A 263 -69.19 2.91 -39.38
CA ALA A 263 -68.49 2.09 -38.39
C ALA A 263 -67.16 1.57 -38.92
N GLU A 264 -67.12 1.05 -40.16
CA GLU A 264 -65.88 0.57 -40.81
C GLU A 264 -64.85 1.70 -41.00
N GLN A 265 -65.29 2.89 -41.43
CA GLN A 265 -64.40 4.06 -41.56
C GLN A 265 -63.83 4.48 -40.20
N LEU A 266 -64.67 4.51 -39.17
CA LEU A 266 -64.25 4.91 -37.83
C LEU A 266 -63.37 3.83 -37.17
N GLU A 267 -63.64 2.54 -37.41
CA GLU A 267 -62.79 1.42 -36.99
C GLU A 267 -61.39 1.51 -37.62
N ALA A 268 -61.31 1.82 -38.92
CA ALA A 268 -60.03 2.00 -39.60
C ALA A 268 -59.20 3.14 -38.99
N ILE A 269 -59.83 4.29 -38.72
CA ILE A 269 -59.17 5.45 -38.09
C ILE A 269 -58.72 5.12 -36.66
N GLU A 270 -59.58 4.49 -35.85
CA GLU A 270 -59.25 4.10 -34.48
C GLU A 270 -58.14 3.05 -34.44
N TYR A 271 -58.13 2.11 -35.38
CA TYR A 271 -57.09 1.10 -35.52
C TYR A 271 -55.73 1.73 -35.85
N GLU A 272 -55.67 2.65 -36.80
CA GLU A 272 -54.43 3.36 -37.14
C GLU A 272 -53.92 4.20 -35.97
N ALA A 273 -54.81 4.94 -35.30
CA ALA A 273 -54.44 5.75 -34.14
C ALA A 273 -53.97 4.88 -32.96
N SER A 274 -54.64 3.75 -32.71
CA SER A 274 -54.23 2.80 -31.68
C SER A 274 -52.87 2.19 -31.98
N ARG A 275 -52.64 1.77 -33.24
CA ARG A 275 -51.34 1.25 -33.69
C ARG A 275 -50.22 2.27 -33.50
N GLN A 276 -50.45 3.53 -33.87
CA GLN A 276 -49.45 4.60 -33.68
C GLN A 276 -49.12 4.83 -32.21
N ARG A 277 -50.13 4.83 -31.32
CA ARG A 277 -49.92 4.94 -29.87
C ARG A 277 -49.12 3.75 -29.34
N PHE A 278 -49.47 2.54 -29.73
CA PHE A 278 -48.74 1.32 -29.35
C PHE A 278 -47.27 1.39 -29.79
N GLU A 279 -47.00 1.77 -31.04
CA GLU A 279 -45.63 1.90 -31.55
C GLU A 279 -44.84 3.00 -30.82
N THR A 280 -45.49 4.11 -30.48
CA THR A 280 -44.86 5.23 -29.76
C THR A 280 -44.51 4.81 -28.33
N ASP A 281 -45.46 4.27 -27.57
CA ASP A 281 -45.24 3.82 -26.20
C ASP A 281 -44.20 2.70 -26.13
N TYR A 282 -44.18 1.79 -27.12
CA TYR A 282 -43.15 0.76 -27.23
C TYR A 282 -41.76 1.36 -27.39
N ARG A 283 -41.60 2.33 -28.30
CA ARG A 283 -40.32 3.04 -28.53
C ARG A 283 -39.86 3.77 -27.27
N GLU A 284 -40.75 4.54 -26.64
CA GLU A 284 -40.44 5.25 -25.40
C GLU A 284 -40.02 4.30 -24.28
N SER A 285 -40.75 3.20 -24.11
CA SER A 285 -40.45 2.18 -23.11
C SER A 285 -39.08 1.52 -23.36
N ARG A 286 -38.77 1.21 -24.63
CA ARG A 286 -37.49 0.63 -25.04
C ARG A 286 -36.34 1.61 -24.84
N ASP A 287 -36.52 2.87 -25.21
CA ASP A 287 -35.51 3.92 -25.05
C ASP A 287 -35.20 4.17 -23.58
N LEU A 288 -36.23 4.15 -22.71
CA LEU A 288 -36.04 4.25 -21.26
C LEU A 288 -35.24 3.07 -20.71
N LEU A 289 -35.49 1.85 -21.20
CA LEU A 289 -34.73 0.66 -20.80
C LEU A 289 -33.27 0.76 -21.24
N LEU A 290 -33.02 1.12 -22.51
CA LEU A 290 -31.66 1.30 -23.03
C LEU A 290 -30.90 2.38 -22.28
N LYS A 291 -31.56 3.50 -21.93
CA LYS A 291 -30.98 4.57 -21.12
C LYS A 291 -30.57 4.07 -19.74
N LYS A 292 -31.43 3.32 -19.04
CA LYS A 292 -31.10 2.71 -17.73
C LYS A 292 -29.90 1.76 -17.82
N GLN A 293 -29.85 0.92 -18.87
CA GLN A 293 -28.73 0.00 -19.09
C GLN A 293 -27.41 0.76 -19.37
N ALA A 294 -27.48 1.85 -20.14
CA ALA A 294 -26.34 2.71 -20.40
C ALA A 294 -25.83 3.41 -19.13
N ASP A 295 -26.74 3.97 -18.32
CA ASP A 295 -26.42 4.66 -17.06
C ASP A 295 -25.78 3.71 -16.03
N GLU A 296 -26.27 2.46 -15.94
CA GLU A 296 -25.67 1.44 -15.07
C GLU A 296 -24.24 1.09 -15.51
N LEU A 297 -24.03 0.89 -16.82
CA LEU A 297 -22.73 0.55 -17.38
C LEU A 297 -21.74 1.71 -17.20
N ASP A 298 -22.18 2.96 -17.38
CA ASP A 298 -21.37 4.15 -17.13
C ASP A 298 -21.01 4.31 -15.65
N THR A 299 -21.98 4.14 -14.75
CA THR A 299 -21.74 4.17 -13.29
C THR A 299 -20.72 3.10 -12.89
N TYR A 300 -20.84 1.90 -13.43
CA TYR A 300 -19.87 0.84 -13.20
C TYR A 300 -18.47 1.17 -13.75
N LYS A 301 -18.38 1.73 -14.96
CA LYS A 301 -17.11 2.18 -15.56
C LYS A 301 -16.43 3.23 -14.69
N LYS A 302 -17.18 4.23 -14.22
CA LYS A 302 -16.68 5.28 -13.30
C LYS A 302 -16.15 4.66 -12.00
N ALA A 303 -16.92 3.78 -11.37
CA ALA A 303 -16.50 3.07 -10.16
C ALA A 303 -15.23 2.23 -10.39
N ASN A 304 -15.13 1.57 -11.55
CA ASN A 304 -13.95 0.80 -11.91
C ASN A 304 -12.71 1.69 -12.13
N GLU A 305 -12.86 2.86 -12.76
CA GLU A 305 -11.74 3.77 -12.93
C GLU A 305 -11.22 4.28 -11.59
N VAL A 306 -12.11 4.57 -10.63
CA VAL A 306 -11.70 4.88 -9.25
C VAL A 306 -10.90 3.74 -8.62
N ARG A 307 -11.34 2.49 -8.77
CA ARG A 307 -10.59 1.32 -8.27
C ARG A 307 -9.20 1.21 -8.90
N LYS A 308 -9.09 1.42 -10.22
CA LYS A 308 -7.79 1.45 -10.91
C LYS A 308 -6.92 2.59 -10.41
N GLN A 309 -7.48 3.76 -10.15
CA GLN A 309 -6.75 4.90 -9.61
C GLN A 309 -6.21 4.61 -8.21
N VAL A 310 -7.03 4.02 -7.32
CA VAL A 310 -6.60 3.57 -5.99
C VAL A 310 -5.44 2.57 -6.11
N PHE A 311 -5.54 1.59 -7.02
CA PHE A 311 -4.47 0.65 -7.28
C PHE A 311 -3.19 1.34 -7.79
N ARG A 312 -3.30 2.27 -8.75
CA ARG A 312 -2.16 3.06 -9.25
C ARG A 312 -1.48 3.83 -8.12
N ASN A 313 -2.25 4.47 -7.24
CA ASN A 313 -1.72 5.20 -6.09
C ASN A 313 -0.99 4.27 -5.12
N LYS A 314 -1.57 3.10 -4.80
CA LYS A 314 -0.91 2.05 -3.99
C LYS A 314 0.42 1.63 -4.61
N TYR A 315 0.42 1.35 -5.91
CA TYR A 315 1.63 0.96 -6.65
C TYR A 315 2.72 2.05 -6.62
N GLN A 316 2.35 3.31 -6.90
CA GLN A 316 3.31 4.43 -6.88
C GLN A 316 3.88 4.67 -5.48
N ASN A 317 3.07 4.55 -4.43
CA ASN A 317 3.54 4.66 -3.05
C ASN A 317 4.53 3.54 -2.68
N GLY A 318 4.23 2.30 -3.09
CA GLY A 318 5.15 1.17 -2.92
C GLY A 318 6.47 1.39 -3.67
N LYS A 319 6.40 1.80 -4.93
CA LYS A 319 7.57 2.14 -5.76
C LYS A 319 8.42 3.25 -5.14
N ARG A 320 7.78 4.32 -4.62
CA ARG A 320 8.47 5.41 -3.92
C ARG A 320 9.20 4.92 -2.68
N THR A 321 8.58 4.03 -1.91
CA THR A 321 9.20 3.45 -0.71
C THR A 321 10.46 2.67 -1.06
N ILE A 322 10.41 1.82 -2.10
CA ILE A 322 11.57 1.08 -2.60
C ILE A 322 12.64 2.03 -3.12
N SER A 323 12.26 3.06 -3.88
CA SER A 323 13.18 4.07 -4.40
C SER A 323 13.91 4.84 -3.30
N ASN A 324 13.20 5.22 -2.24
CA ASN A 324 13.80 5.90 -1.08
C ASN A 324 14.80 4.98 -0.36
N ARG A 325 14.47 3.71 -0.18
CA ARG A 325 15.40 2.72 0.39
C ARG A 325 16.64 2.55 -0.48
N ARG A 326 16.48 2.49 -1.81
CA ARG A 326 17.59 2.42 -2.75
C ARG A 326 18.51 3.64 -2.64
N ALA A 327 17.94 4.84 -2.56
CA ALA A 327 18.69 6.07 -2.40
C ALA A 327 19.47 6.10 -1.07
N MET A 328 18.86 5.62 0.03
CA MET A 328 19.54 5.48 1.31
C MET A 328 20.69 4.47 1.25
N LEU A 329 20.50 3.31 0.62
CA LEU A 329 21.56 2.32 0.45
C LEU A 329 22.72 2.83 -0.41
N LYS A 330 22.44 3.60 -1.47
CA LYS A 330 23.48 4.27 -2.26
C LYS A 330 24.28 5.28 -1.44
N HIS A 331 23.59 6.06 -0.61
CA HIS A 331 24.27 6.98 0.28
C HIS A 331 25.14 6.26 1.33
N GLN A 332 24.67 5.12 1.84
CA GLN A 332 25.47 4.26 2.73
C GLN A 332 26.68 3.68 2.01
N GLU A 333 26.53 3.27 0.75
CA GLU A 333 27.64 2.82 -0.10
C GLU A 333 28.68 3.92 -0.30
N GLU A 334 28.26 5.16 -0.57
CA GLU A 334 29.16 6.32 -0.67
C GLU A 334 29.92 6.57 0.65
N ILE A 335 29.24 6.45 1.79
CA ILE A 335 29.91 6.55 3.11
C ILE A 335 30.91 5.41 3.30
N ALA A 336 30.53 4.19 2.91
CA ALA A 336 31.34 3.00 3.03
C ALA A 336 32.56 2.99 2.10
N LYS A 337 32.60 3.82 1.06
CA LYS A 337 33.79 4.02 0.22
C LYS A 337 34.91 4.78 0.94
N ASP A 338 34.59 5.55 1.98
CA ASP A 338 35.57 6.35 2.73
C ASP A 338 35.92 5.69 4.08
N PRO A 339 37.11 5.08 4.25
CA PRO A 339 37.47 4.35 5.48
C PRO A 339 37.46 5.24 6.73
N ASP A 340 37.94 6.49 6.61
CA ASP A 340 37.93 7.45 7.71
C ASP A 340 36.52 7.90 8.12
N ARG A 341 35.58 7.95 7.17
CA ARG A 341 34.20 8.36 7.44
C ARG A 341 33.46 7.25 8.19
N VAL A 342 33.61 6.00 7.75
CA VAL A 342 33.11 4.80 8.45
C VAL A 342 33.66 4.71 9.87
N TRP A 343 34.98 4.85 10.00
CA TRP A 343 35.66 4.79 11.28
C TRP A 343 35.13 5.82 12.28
N ARG A 344 35.01 7.08 11.84
CA ARG A 344 34.42 8.15 12.64
C ARG A 344 32.97 7.85 13.01
N LEU A 345 32.17 7.30 12.10
CA LEU A 345 30.77 6.98 12.37
C LEU A 345 30.62 5.90 13.46
N ARG A 346 31.41 4.81 13.39
CA ARG A 346 31.39 3.74 14.39
C ARG A 346 31.92 4.17 15.76
N HIS A 347 32.98 4.99 15.77
CA HIS A 347 33.68 5.36 17.01
C HIS A 347 33.28 6.73 17.56
N ARG A 348 32.29 7.41 16.95
CA ARG A 348 31.77 8.71 17.44
C ARG A 348 31.26 8.61 18.89
N GLY A 349 30.59 7.51 19.22
CA GLY A 349 30.03 7.28 20.56
C GLY A 349 31.07 6.98 21.64
N GLU A 350 32.25 6.47 21.29
CA GLU A 350 33.32 6.20 22.25
C GLU A 350 33.97 7.48 22.76
N ARG A 351 34.02 8.54 21.94
CA ARG A 351 34.52 9.85 22.37
C ARG A 351 33.52 10.62 23.22
N ASP A 352 32.22 10.54 22.90
CA ASP A 352 31.19 11.31 23.63
C ASP A 352 30.84 10.69 24.99
N THR A 353 30.98 9.39 25.18
CA THR A 353 30.67 8.74 26.48
C THR A 353 31.68 9.06 27.59
N VAL A 354 32.89 9.52 27.25
CA VAL A 354 33.90 9.95 28.25
C VAL A 354 33.66 11.39 28.72
N VAL A 355 33.02 12.24 27.91
CA VAL A 355 32.77 13.66 28.24
C VAL A 355 31.32 13.90 28.70
N THR A 356 30.35 13.07 28.29
CA THR A 356 28.93 13.23 28.64
C THR A 356 28.47 12.38 29.83
N GLY A 357 29.38 12.15 30.79
CA GLY A 357 28.99 11.83 32.18
C GLY A 357 28.16 12.94 32.84
N ALA A 358 28.09 14.12 32.22
CA ALA A 358 26.98 15.05 32.41
C ALA A 358 25.72 14.43 31.79
N ARG A 359 24.99 13.64 32.61
CA ARG A 359 23.57 13.35 32.38
C ARG A 359 22.93 14.60 31.79
N ARG A 360 22.42 14.50 30.57
CA ARG A 360 21.30 15.35 30.16
C ARG A 360 20.13 14.96 31.07
N GLU A 361 20.16 15.43 32.32
CA GLU A 361 18.96 15.63 33.08
C GLU A 361 18.08 16.44 32.16
N GLY A 362 17.01 15.81 31.68
CA GLY A 362 16.10 16.42 30.75
C GLY A 362 15.79 17.81 31.27
N VAL A 363 15.92 18.81 30.39
CA VAL A 363 15.40 20.15 30.60
C VAL A 363 13.88 19.99 30.77
N LYS A 364 13.45 19.59 31.97
CA LYS A 364 12.04 19.45 32.38
C LYS A 364 11.42 20.81 32.69
N ASN A 365 12.24 21.86 32.66
CA ASN A 365 11.84 23.24 32.87
C ASN A 365 12.12 24.06 31.60
N LEU A 366 11.54 23.66 30.46
CA LEU A 366 11.26 24.67 29.45
C LEU A 366 10.08 25.50 30.00
N PRO A 367 10.20 26.83 30.13
CA PRO A 367 9.08 27.66 30.54
C PRO A 367 7.90 27.38 29.59
N PRO A 368 6.66 27.36 30.09
CA PRO A 368 5.48 27.10 29.26
C PRO A 368 5.52 28.06 28.08
N ILE A 369 5.66 27.49 26.87
CA ILE A 369 5.67 28.25 25.63
C ILE A 369 4.34 28.99 25.60
N SER A 370 4.40 30.30 25.79
CA SER A 370 3.22 31.15 25.73
C SER A 370 2.59 30.94 24.35
N PRO A 371 1.30 30.56 24.27
CA PRO A 371 0.67 30.33 22.98
C PRO A 371 0.79 31.62 22.17
N ILE A 372 1.43 31.51 21.01
CA ILE A 372 1.51 32.60 20.04
C ILE A 372 0.06 32.97 19.73
N LEU A 373 -0.38 34.13 20.23
CA LEU A 373 -1.70 34.68 19.93
C LEU A 373 -1.73 34.97 18.43
N LEU A 374 -2.39 34.09 17.69
CA LEU A 374 -2.63 34.32 16.28
C LEU A 374 -3.49 35.58 16.14
N PRO A 375 -3.19 36.47 15.19
CA PRO A 375 -4.02 37.63 14.92
C PRO A 375 -5.45 37.19 14.58
N PRO A 376 -6.48 37.92 15.04
CA PRO A 376 -7.87 37.56 14.82
C PRO A 376 -8.15 37.47 13.31
N LEU A 377 -8.70 36.34 12.89
CA LEU A 377 -9.10 36.12 11.50
C LEU A 377 -10.21 37.11 11.15
N GLU A 378 -10.00 37.91 10.11
CA GLU A 378 -11.01 38.83 9.59
C GLU A 378 -12.28 38.06 9.19
N GLU A 379 -13.37 38.31 9.91
CA GLU A 379 -14.67 37.72 9.61
C GLU A 379 -15.15 38.27 8.25
N LYS A 380 -15.18 37.38 7.25
CA LYS A 380 -15.77 37.70 5.94
C LYS A 380 -17.25 38.02 6.13
N LYS A 381 -17.58 39.31 6.03
CA LYS A 381 -18.97 39.81 5.95
C LYS A 381 -19.71 39.02 4.88
N SER A 382 -20.62 38.14 5.29
CA SER A 382 -21.48 37.41 4.37
C SER A 382 -22.48 38.41 3.78
N SER A 383 -22.27 38.77 2.51
CA SER A 383 -23.21 39.58 1.74
C SER A 383 -24.40 38.71 1.34
N ARG A 384 -25.30 38.44 2.28
CA ARG A 384 -26.62 37.89 1.98
C ARG A 384 -27.54 39.07 1.67
N LYS A 385 -27.60 39.45 0.38
CA LYS A 385 -28.62 40.38 -0.12
C LYS A 385 -30.00 39.71 -0.01
N GLN A 386 -30.93 40.46 0.55
CA GLN A 386 -32.37 40.17 0.55
C GLN A 386 -32.95 40.29 -0.85
#